data_AF-A0A7N6AES9-F1
#
_entry.id   AF-A0A7N6AES9-F1
#
_cell.length_a   1.000
_cell.length_b   1.000
_cell.length_c   1.000
_cell.angle_alpha   90.00
_cell.angle_beta   90.00
_cell.angle_gamma   90.00
#
_symmetry.space_group_name_H-M   'P 1'
#
loop_
_entity.id
_entity.type
_entity.pdbx_description
1 polymer ?
#
loop_
_entity_poly.entity_id
_entity_poly.type
_entity_poly.pdbx_seq_one_letter_code
_entity_poly.pdbx_strand_id
1 'polypeptide(L)'
;ETNSLFFSIFVLLFTLFNSHNVAVSWKEELPDCLLDKDYKKLLYIVENGLPPTATSHHVVIGGAGVAGLTAAKLLHDAGHKVTILEASGRIGGRVDTYRNEEGLYAELGAMRIPTTHKIVLDFNEKHLGVTLNEFRIEDNDTFYLVNGKKVKEAKVKSKPDILNYSVLDCEKGKSADKLLQYALKKVQKTETWMEYLKEEGHLSSEAVRMIGDLLYEDILMYTELSEMIYDQTDVSDSVK
;
A
#
# COMPACT_ATOMS: atom_id res chain seq x y z
N GLU A 1 -5.02 -34.88 -40.39
CA GLU A 1 -5.82 -33.66 -40.10
C GLU A 1 -6.33 -33.56 -38.66
N THR A 2 -6.35 -34.64 -37.87
CA THR A 2 -6.86 -34.64 -36.48
C THR A 2 -5.94 -34.02 -35.41
N ASN A 3 -4.62 -33.92 -35.66
CA ASN A 3 -3.67 -33.33 -34.71
C ASN A 3 -3.63 -31.78 -34.69
N SER A 4 -4.10 -31.12 -35.76
CA SER A 4 -4.11 -29.65 -35.84
C SER A 4 -5.28 -29.04 -35.06
N LEU A 5 -6.41 -29.76 -34.98
CA LEU A 5 -7.60 -29.32 -34.26
C LEU A 5 -7.41 -29.40 -32.74
N PHE A 6 -6.77 -30.47 -32.24
CA PHE A 6 -6.46 -30.63 -30.81
C PHE A 6 -5.47 -29.57 -30.31
N PHE A 7 -4.47 -29.21 -31.12
CA PHE A 7 -3.51 -28.16 -30.77
C PHE A 7 -4.17 -26.77 -30.72
N SER A 8 -5.08 -26.49 -31.66
CA SER A 8 -5.81 -25.21 -31.69
C SER A 8 -6.78 -25.06 -30.50
N ILE A 9 -7.43 -26.15 -30.07
CA ILE A 9 -8.32 -26.14 -28.89
C ILE A 9 -7.52 -25.96 -27.59
N PHE A 10 -6.32 -26.56 -27.48
CA PHE A 10 -5.47 -26.40 -26.31
C PHE A 10 -4.89 -24.98 -26.18
N VAL A 11 -4.54 -24.35 -27.30
CA VAL A 11 -4.08 -22.94 -27.33
C VAL A 11 -5.22 -21.97 -26.99
N LEU A 12 -6.45 -22.23 -27.44
CA LEU A 12 -7.63 -21.43 -27.06
C LEU A 12 -8.03 -21.60 -25.58
N LEU A 13 -7.85 -22.79 -25.01
CA LEU A 13 -8.07 -23.01 -23.58
C LEU A 13 -6.99 -22.35 -22.71
N PHE A 14 -5.73 -22.29 -23.17
CA PHE A 14 -4.65 -21.60 -22.45
C PHE A 14 -4.78 -20.07 -22.48
N THR A 15 -5.36 -19.49 -23.55
CA THR A 15 -5.67 -18.05 -23.60
C THR A 15 -6.92 -17.69 -22.81
N LEU A 16 -7.87 -18.62 -22.62
CA LEU A 16 -9.05 -18.41 -21.78
C LEU A 16 -8.76 -18.60 -20.27
N PHE A 17 -7.77 -19.42 -19.90
CA PHE A 17 -7.41 -19.68 -18.48
C PHE A 17 -6.40 -18.69 -17.86
N ASN A 18 -5.85 -17.73 -18.61
CA ASN A 18 -4.97 -16.67 -18.07
C ASN A 18 -5.63 -15.28 -18.10
N SER A 19 -6.92 -15.22 -17.83
CA SER A 19 -7.62 -13.95 -17.54
C SER A 19 -7.81 -13.74 -16.04
N HIS A 20 -6.87 -14.23 -15.23
CA HIS A 20 -6.66 -13.66 -13.91
C HIS A 20 -5.86 -12.36 -14.08
N ASN A 21 -6.55 -11.22 -13.99
CA ASN A 21 -5.91 -9.93 -13.80
C ASN A 21 -5.23 -9.98 -12.43
N VAL A 22 -3.99 -10.46 -12.40
CA VAL A 22 -3.11 -10.29 -11.25
C VAL A 22 -2.74 -8.82 -11.24
N ALA A 23 -3.06 -8.11 -10.17
CA ALA A 23 -2.57 -6.76 -9.96
C ALA A 23 -1.05 -6.78 -10.12
N VAL A 24 -0.50 -5.84 -10.88
CA VAL A 24 0.96 -5.76 -11.06
C VAL A 24 1.60 -5.54 -9.68
N SER A 25 2.34 -6.54 -9.21
CA SER A 25 3.16 -6.42 -8.01
C SER A 25 4.44 -5.68 -8.40
N TRP A 26 4.44 -4.36 -8.24
CA TRP A 26 5.61 -3.53 -8.56
C TRP A 26 6.86 -3.94 -7.78
N LYS A 27 6.70 -4.54 -6.59
CA LYS A 27 7.81 -5.14 -5.82
C LYS A 27 8.44 -6.35 -6.55
N GLU A 28 7.69 -7.06 -7.38
CA GLU A 28 8.20 -8.17 -8.21
C GLU A 28 8.79 -7.68 -9.55
N GLU A 29 8.23 -6.62 -10.13
CA GLU A 29 8.70 -6.08 -11.42
C GLU A 29 9.90 -5.12 -11.28
N LEU A 30 9.97 -4.36 -10.18
CA LEU A 30 11.04 -3.39 -9.87
C LEU A 30 11.70 -3.65 -8.49
N PRO A 31 12.14 -4.88 -8.19
CA PRO A 31 12.67 -5.22 -6.88
C PRO A 31 13.91 -4.40 -6.51
N ASP A 32 14.78 -4.11 -7.48
CA ASP A 32 16.01 -3.34 -7.25
C ASP A 32 15.75 -1.86 -6.90
N CYS A 33 14.57 -1.34 -7.23
CA CYS A 33 14.16 0.04 -6.96
C CYS A 33 13.33 0.15 -5.68
N LEU A 34 12.44 -0.80 -5.43
CA LEU A 34 11.38 -0.67 -4.41
C LEU A 34 11.63 -1.49 -3.15
N LEU A 35 12.67 -2.34 -3.12
CA LEU A 35 13.04 -3.08 -1.93
C LEU A 35 14.17 -2.38 -1.17
N ASP A 36 14.01 -2.26 0.14
CA ASP A 36 15.08 -1.82 1.03
C ASP A 36 16.25 -2.82 0.96
N LYS A 37 17.44 -2.32 0.61
CA LYS A 37 18.65 -3.15 0.44
C LYS A 37 19.05 -3.90 1.72
N ASP A 38 18.69 -3.35 2.87
CA ASP A 38 18.95 -3.91 4.19
C ASP A 38 17.71 -4.56 4.83
N TYR A 39 16.59 -4.73 4.10
CA TYR A 39 15.35 -5.31 4.65
C TYR A 39 15.58 -6.63 5.38
N LYS A 40 16.33 -7.56 4.77
CA LYS A 40 16.65 -8.87 5.38
C LYS A 40 17.44 -8.73 6.67
N LYS A 41 18.34 -7.74 6.74
CA LYS A 41 19.14 -7.46 7.94
C LYS A 41 18.27 -6.85 9.03
N LEU A 42 17.38 -5.91 8.68
CA LEU A 42 16.45 -5.31 9.63
C LEU A 42 15.48 -6.34 10.20
N LEU A 43 14.94 -7.22 9.34
CA LEU A 43 14.10 -8.33 9.77
C LEU A 43 14.82 -9.26 10.75
N TYR A 44 16.05 -9.65 10.44
CA TYR A 44 16.89 -10.45 11.34
C TYR A 44 17.10 -9.77 12.71
N ILE A 45 17.33 -8.45 12.73
CA ILE A 45 17.50 -7.69 13.98
C ILE A 45 16.19 -7.66 14.78
N VAL A 46 15.03 -7.57 14.13
CA VAL A 46 13.75 -7.65 14.84
C VAL A 46 13.55 -9.03 15.45
N GLU A 47 13.88 -10.10 14.72
CA GLU A 47 13.71 -11.47 15.19
C GLU A 47 14.66 -11.83 16.34
N ASN A 48 15.91 -11.36 16.28
CA ASN A 48 16.99 -11.85 17.15
C ASN A 48 17.54 -10.79 18.12
N GLY A 49 17.12 -9.52 17.96
CA GLY A 49 17.70 -8.38 18.65
C GLY A 49 19.03 -7.93 18.04
N LEU A 50 19.55 -6.81 18.56
CA LEU A 50 20.93 -6.40 18.32
C LEU A 50 21.88 -7.31 19.12
N PRO A 51 23.11 -7.55 18.63
CA PRO A 51 24.10 -8.33 19.38
C PRO A 51 24.40 -7.65 20.73
N PRO A 52 24.56 -8.42 21.82
CA PRO A 52 24.93 -7.86 23.11
C PRO A 52 26.22 -7.05 23.02
N THR A 53 26.25 -5.86 23.62
CA THR A 53 27.43 -5.02 23.60
C THR A 53 28.50 -5.51 24.58
N ALA A 54 29.76 -5.51 24.14
CA ALA A 54 30.90 -5.70 25.03
C ALA A 54 31.19 -4.46 25.89
N THR A 55 30.79 -3.27 25.39
CA THR A 55 31.02 -1.98 26.05
C THR A 55 29.73 -1.17 26.03
N SER A 56 29.13 -0.98 27.20
CA SER A 56 27.92 -0.17 27.33
C SER A 56 28.21 1.30 27.02
N HIS A 57 27.35 1.92 26.22
CA HIS A 57 27.37 3.35 25.93
C HIS A 57 26.08 3.99 26.43
N HIS A 58 26.13 5.29 26.72
CA HIS A 58 24.93 6.09 26.99
C HIS A 58 24.47 6.78 25.71
N VAL A 59 23.31 6.37 25.19
CA VAL A 59 22.70 6.91 23.97
C VAL A 59 21.49 7.78 24.32
N VAL A 60 21.46 8.98 23.77
CA VAL A 60 20.30 9.89 23.87
C VAL A 60 19.53 9.86 22.56
N ILE A 61 18.21 9.65 22.63
CA ILE A 61 17.30 9.59 21.48
C ILE A 61 16.36 10.80 21.56
N GLY A 62 16.35 11.64 20.53
CA GLY A 62 15.41 12.74 20.39
C GLY A 62 14.12 12.27 19.72
N GLY A 63 13.02 12.25 20.46
CA GLY A 63 11.69 11.86 20.02
C GLY A 63 11.29 10.44 20.43
N ALA A 64 10.10 10.31 21.00
CA ALA A 64 9.45 9.06 21.40
C ALA A 64 8.36 8.62 20.41
N GLY A 65 8.57 8.85 19.11
CA GLY A 65 7.79 8.23 18.04
C GLY A 65 8.22 6.77 17.78
N VAL A 66 7.54 6.08 16.86
CA VAL A 66 7.84 4.67 16.51
C VAL A 66 9.34 4.43 16.24
N ALA A 67 9.98 5.28 15.42
CA ALA A 67 11.41 5.13 15.13
C ALA A 67 12.29 5.24 16.39
N GLY A 68 12.04 6.25 17.24
CA GLY A 68 12.81 6.47 18.47
C GLY A 68 12.59 5.37 19.51
N LEU A 69 11.34 4.92 19.68
CA LEU A 69 11.00 3.84 20.62
C LEU A 69 11.59 2.50 20.18
N THR A 70 11.55 2.17 18.89
CA THR A 70 12.18 0.95 18.34
C THR A 70 13.69 0.97 18.56
N ALA A 71 14.37 2.08 18.22
CA ALA A 71 15.80 2.23 18.46
C ALA A 71 16.14 2.12 19.95
N ALA A 72 15.36 2.77 20.82
CA ALA A 72 15.56 2.75 22.26
C ALA A 72 15.46 1.32 22.81
N LYS A 73 14.43 0.57 22.40
CA LYS A 73 14.23 -0.81 22.83
C LYS A 73 15.39 -1.70 22.39
N LEU A 74 15.75 -1.68 21.10
CA LEU A 74 16.83 -2.54 20.58
C LEU A 74 18.20 -2.23 21.22
N LEU A 75 18.52 -0.95 21.43
CA LEU A 75 19.77 -0.55 22.10
C LEU A 75 19.76 -0.92 23.59
N HIS A 76 18.63 -0.73 24.27
CA HIS A 76 18.49 -1.11 25.67
C HIS A 76 18.65 -2.62 25.87
N ASP A 77 17.97 -3.42 25.05
CA ASP A 77 18.03 -4.89 25.09
C ASP A 77 19.45 -5.40 24.79
N ALA A 78 20.22 -4.69 23.95
CA ALA A 78 21.63 -4.99 23.70
C ALA A 78 22.60 -4.59 24.83
N GLY A 79 22.11 -3.94 25.90
CA GLY A 79 22.91 -3.58 27.08
C GLY A 79 23.41 -2.13 27.12
N HIS A 80 22.89 -1.24 26.27
CA HIS A 80 23.21 0.18 26.34
C HIS A 80 22.32 0.91 27.37
N LYS A 81 22.86 1.99 27.94
CA LYS A 81 22.04 2.95 28.70
C LYS A 81 21.35 3.88 27.70
N VAL A 82 20.02 3.99 27.77
CA VAL A 82 19.25 4.82 26.84
C VAL A 82 18.52 5.92 27.61
N THR A 83 18.47 7.12 27.04
CA THR A 83 17.61 8.23 27.50
C THR A 83 16.84 8.78 26.32
N ILE A 84 15.51 8.83 26.43
CA ILE A 84 14.64 9.39 25.40
C ILE A 84 14.23 10.80 25.83
N LEU A 85 14.38 11.76 24.93
CA LEU A 85 13.92 13.13 25.10
C LEU A 85 12.73 13.36 24.16
N GLU A 86 11.52 13.40 24.72
CA GLU A 86 10.30 13.67 23.97
C GLU A 86 9.84 15.11 24.21
N ALA A 87 9.50 15.80 23.11
CA ALA A 87 9.11 17.21 23.18
C ALA A 87 7.66 17.40 23.64
N SER A 88 6.78 16.46 23.31
CA SER A 88 5.36 16.51 23.67
C SER A 88 5.07 15.86 25.02
N GLY A 89 3.82 15.98 25.49
CA GLY A 89 3.33 15.30 26.69
C GLY A 89 2.97 13.82 26.48
N ARG A 90 3.21 13.24 25.31
CA ARG A 90 2.85 11.86 24.99
C ARG A 90 3.91 11.14 24.17
N ILE A 91 3.89 9.82 24.24
CA ILE A 91 4.69 8.94 23.37
C ILE A 91 3.87 8.49 22.15
N GLY A 92 4.54 7.94 21.13
CA GLY A 92 3.93 7.38 19.93
C GLY A 92 4.09 8.24 18.67
N GLY A 93 4.27 9.57 18.82
CA GLY A 93 4.42 10.48 17.68
C GLY A 93 3.16 10.46 16.80
N ARG A 94 3.29 10.21 15.49
CA ARG A 94 2.12 10.15 14.57
C ARG A 94 1.20 8.95 14.80
N VAL A 95 1.61 7.97 15.61
CA VAL A 95 0.71 6.90 16.08
C VAL A 95 0.05 7.41 17.35
N ASP A 96 -1.26 7.67 17.27
CA ASP A 96 -2.03 8.33 18.32
C ASP A 96 -3.46 7.82 18.31
N THR A 97 -3.95 7.44 19.48
CA THR A 97 -5.31 6.91 19.67
C THR A 97 -6.03 7.80 20.68
N TYR A 98 -7.06 8.51 20.23
CA TYR A 98 -7.97 9.20 21.13
C TYR A 98 -8.83 8.17 21.88
N ARG A 99 -9.06 8.39 23.18
CA ARG A 99 -9.91 7.56 24.03
C ARG A 99 -10.80 8.46 24.87
N ASN A 100 -12.09 8.16 24.95
CA ASN A 100 -13.03 8.90 25.79
C ASN A 100 -13.42 8.09 27.05
N GLU A 101 -14.15 8.73 27.95
CA GLU A 101 -14.60 8.14 29.23
C GLU A 101 -15.63 7.01 29.04
N GLU A 102 -16.29 6.95 27.88
CA GLU A 102 -17.28 5.92 27.52
C GLU A 102 -16.63 4.62 27.00
N GLY A 103 -15.30 4.58 26.92
CA GLY A 103 -14.55 3.44 26.40
C GLY A 103 -14.48 3.39 24.87
N LEU A 104 -14.93 4.44 24.18
CA LEU A 104 -14.75 4.59 22.73
C LEU A 104 -13.32 5.07 22.44
N TYR A 105 -12.82 4.68 21.27
CA TYR A 105 -11.53 5.11 20.78
C TYR A 105 -11.56 5.42 19.29
N ALA A 106 -10.62 6.25 18.84
CA ALA A 106 -10.42 6.57 17.44
C ALA A 106 -8.92 6.69 17.15
N GLU A 107 -8.45 6.00 16.12
CA GLU A 107 -7.08 6.18 15.62
C GLU A 107 -6.99 7.52 14.88
N LEU A 108 -6.08 8.40 15.33
CA LEU A 108 -5.86 9.72 14.76
C LEU A 108 -4.74 9.74 13.70
N GLY A 109 -4.10 8.60 13.47
CA GLY A 109 -3.00 8.45 12.53
C GLY A 109 -3.01 7.08 11.86
N ALA A 110 -2.04 6.23 12.18
CA ALA A 110 -1.97 4.88 11.62
C ALA A 110 -3.20 4.05 12.02
N MET A 111 -3.90 3.47 11.03
CA MET A 111 -5.13 2.70 11.25
C MET A 111 -5.06 1.24 10.76
N ARG A 112 -4.08 0.91 9.92
CA ARG A 112 -3.92 -0.44 9.34
C ARG A 112 -2.45 -0.77 9.11
N ILE A 113 -2.15 -2.07 9.10
CA ILE A 113 -0.83 -2.62 8.81
C ILE A 113 -1.01 -3.67 7.69
N PRO A 114 -0.41 -3.49 6.51
CA PRO A 114 -0.41 -4.51 5.45
C PRO A 114 0.26 -5.81 5.90
N THR A 115 -0.19 -6.94 5.36
CA THR A 115 0.34 -8.28 5.68
C THR A 115 1.77 -8.49 5.16
N THR A 116 2.17 -7.68 4.18
CA THR A 116 3.53 -7.62 3.62
C THR A 116 4.52 -6.89 4.52
N HIS A 117 4.07 -6.09 5.50
CA HIS A 117 4.93 -5.32 6.41
C HIS A 117 5.50 -6.20 7.54
N LYS A 118 6.36 -7.16 7.18
CA LYS A 118 6.88 -8.18 8.12
C LYS A 118 7.62 -7.61 9.32
N ILE A 119 8.39 -6.52 9.15
CA ILE A 119 9.14 -5.92 10.24
C ILE A 119 8.23 -5.56 11.43
N VAL A 120 7.11 -4.86 11.21
CA VAL A 120 6.21 -4.46 12.32
C VAL A 120 5.40 -5.64 12.86
N LEU A 121 5.01 -6.58 12.00
CA LEU A 121 4.28 -7.79 12.40
C LEU A 121 5.13 -8.71 13.27
N ASP A 122 6.38 -8.96 12.86
CA ASP A 122 7.33 -9.77 13.61
C ASP A 122 7.75 -9.03 14.88
N PHE A 123 7.89 -7.70 14.84
CA PHE A 123 8.15 -6.92 16.04
C PHE A 123 7.02 -7.07 17.06
N ASN A 124 5.76 -7.03 16.61
CA ASN A 124 4.63 -7.30 17.48
C ASN A 124 4.69 -8.73 18.06
N GLU A 125 4.88 -9.75 17.23
CA GLU A 125 4.92 -11.15 17.66
C GLU A 125 6.03 -11.42 18.69
N LYS A 126 7.24 -10.91 18.44
CA LYS A 126 8.42 -11.21 19.27
C LYS A 126 8.53 -10.33 20.50
N HIS A 127 8.05 -9.09 20.46
CA HIS A 127 8.38 -8.09 21.48
C HIS A 127 7.18 -7.46 22.20
N LEU A 128 6.00 -7.40 21.58
CA LEU A 128 4.87 -6.63 22.13
C LEU A 128 3.69 -7.50 22.55
N GLY A 129 3.41 -8.58 21.80
CA GLY A 129 2.31 -9.50 22.08
C GLY A 129 0.92 -8.85 21.98
N VAL A 130 0.75 -7.80 21.18
CA VAL A 130 -0.54 -7.12 20.99
C VAL A 130 -1.41 -7.92 20.01
N THR A 131 -2.70 -8.04 20.32
CA THR A 131 -3.66 -8.70 19.43
C THR A 131 -3.92 -7.86 18.19
N LEU A 132 -3.86 -8.51 17.02
CA LEU A 132 -4.20 -7.90 15.73
C LEU A 132 -5.65 -8.25 15.35
N ASN A 133 -6.33 -7.28 14.73
CA ASN A 133 -7.66 -7.46 14.15
C ASN A 133 -7.60 -7.20 12.65
N GLU A 134 -8.43 -7.92 11.89
CA GLU A 134 -8.54 -7.71 10.45
C GLU A 134 -9.16 -6.33 10.16
N PHE A 135 -8.53 -5.58 9.26
CA PHE A 135 -9.06 -4.30 8.77
C PHE A 135 -9.68 -4.53 7.38
N ARG A 136 -11.01 -4.42 7.28
CA ARG A 136 -11.73 -4.56 6.01
C ARG A 136 -11.52 -3.30 5.15
N ILE A 137 -10.85 -3.46 4.01
CA ILE A 137 -10.55 -2.35 3.08
C ILE A 137 -11.73 -2.08 2.13
N GLU A 138 -12.47 -3.12 1.74
CA GLU A 138 -13.59 -3.06 0.80
C GLU A 138 -14.86 -3.67 1.39
N ASP A 139 -16.01 -3.09 1.07
CA ASP A 139 -17.30 -3.67 1.47
C ASP A 139 -18.36 -3.37 0.41
N ASN A 140 -18.90 -4.45 -0.18
CA ASN A 140 -19.91 -4.42 -1.23
C ASN A 140 -21.17 -3.60 -0.90
N ASP A 141 -21.47 -3.39 0.38
CA ASP A 141 -22.60 -2.60 0.85
C ASP A 141 -22.28 -1.11 1.11
N THR A 142 -21.02 -0.69 0.92
CA THR A 142 -20.64 0.73 0.91
C THR A 142 -21.08 1.44 -0.38
N PHE A 143 -20.87 2.75 -0.45
CA PHE A 143 -21.38 3.60 -1.52
C PHE A 143 -20.29 4.49 -2.11
N TYR A 144 -20.31 4.60 -3.43
CA TYR A 144 -19.71 5.72 -4.17
C TYR A 144 -20.72 6.87 -4.27
N LEU A 145 -20.24 8.11 -4.11
CA LEU A 145 -20.99 9.33 -4.41
C LEU A 145 -20.17 10.25 -5.30
N VAL A 146 -20.27 10.05 -6.61
CA VAL A 146 -19.51 10.82 -7.62
C VAL A 146 -20.41 11.19 -8.79
N ASN A 147 -20.12 12.29 -9.48
CA ASN A 147 -20.90 12.75 -10.64
C ASN A 147 -22.43 12.80 -10.39
N GLY A 148 -22.84 13.15 -9.15
CA GLY A 148 -24.25 13.18 -8.73
C GLY A 148 -24.93 11.81 -8.60
N LYS A 149 -24.18 10.71 -8.60
CA LYS A 149 -24.69 9.33 -8.47
C LYS A 149 -24.25 8.72 -7.14
N LYS A 150 -25.23 8.28 -6.34
CA LYS A 150 -25.00 7.42 -5.18
C LYS A 150 -25.23 5.95 -5.58
N VAL A 151 -24.18 5.13 -5.56
CA VAL A 151 -24.24 3.74 -6.04
C VAL A 151 -23.48 2.81 -5.10
N LYS A 152 -24.03 1.63 -4.82
CA LYS A 152 -23.34 0.61 -4.03
C LYS A 152 -22.09 0.08 -4.72
N GLU A 153 -21.04 -0.20 -3.95
CA GLU A 153 -19.77 -0.73 -4.44
C GLU A 153 -19.95 -2.00 -5.30
N ALA A 154 -20.78 -2.96 -4.87
CA ALA A 154 -21.05 -4.18 -5.63
C ALA A 154 -21.54 -3.91 -7.08
N LYS A 155 -22.33 -2.84 -7.26
CA LYS A 155 -22.86 -2.46 -8.56
C LYS A 155 -21.82 -1.74 -9.42
N VAL A 156 -20.92 -0.98 -8.80
CA VAL A 156 -19.78 -0.35 -9.48
C VAL A 156 -18.79 -1.41 -9.95
N LYS A 157 -18.44 -2.39 -9.11
CA LYS A 157 -17.55 -3.51 -9.46
C LYS A 157 -18.03 -4.31 -10.67
N SER A 158 -19.35 -4.53 -10.77
CA SER A 158 -19.95 -5.24 -11.91
C SER A 158 -20.18 -4.35 -13.15
N LYS A 159 -20.34 -3.03 -12.98
CA LYS A 159 -20.57 -2.08 -14.06
C LYS A 159 -19.98 -0.69 -13.75
N PRO A 160 -18.68 -0.46 -13.96
CA PRO A 160 -18.01 0.81 -13.60
C PRO A 160 -18.64 2.04 -14.26
N ASP A 161 -19.14 1.91 -15.49
CA ASP A 161 -19.76 2.99 -16.27
C ASP A 161 -20.97 3.63 -15.59
N ILE A 162 -21.57 2.99 -14.57
CA ILE A 162 -22.68 3.56 -13.81
C ILE A 162 -22.31 4.87 -13.09
N LEU A 163 -21.02 5.10 -12.86
CA LEU A 163 -20.51 6.33 -12.25
C LEU A 163 -20.46 7.51 -13.23
N ASN A 164 -20.77 7.31 -14.51
CA ASN A 164 -21.01 8.36 -15.50
C ASN A 164 -19.80 9.29 -15.77
N TYR A 165 -18.59 8.72 -15.80
CA TYR A 165 -17.40 9.40 -16.33
C TYR A 165 -17.42 9.35 -17.86
N SER A 166 -17.04 10.45 -18.52
CA SER A 166 -17.08 10.55 -19.99
C SER A 166 -15.79 10.04 -20.65
N VAL A 167 -15.42 8.79 -20.33
CA VAL A 167 -14.20 8.13 -20.82
C VAL A 167 -14.28 7.72 -22.30
N LEU A 168 -13.13 7.43 -22.92
CA LEU A 168 -13.05 6.96 -24.30
C LEU A 168 -13.67 5.58 -24.49
N ASP A 169 -14.05 5.23 -25.72
CA ASP A 169 -14.66 3.93 -26.02
C ASP A 169 -13.77 2.74 -25.65
N CYS A 170 -12.45 2.88 -25.77
CA CYS A 170 -11.50 1.85 -25.37
C CYS A 170 -11.35 1.72 -23.84
N GLU A 171 -11.83 2.70 -23.06
CA GLU A 171 -11.73 2.74 -21.59
C GLU A 171 -13.03 2.28 -20.90
N LYS A 172 -14.17 2.33 -21.61
CA LYS A 172 -15.48 1.91 -21.09
C LYS A 172 -15.44 0.50 -20.48
N GLY A 173 -16.14 0.34 -19.37
CA GLY A 173 -16.25 -0.91 -18.61
C GLY A 173 -15.03 -1.26 -17.76
N LYS A 174 -13.95 -0.47 -17.78
CA LYS A 174 -12.79 -0.66 -16.89
C LYS A 174 -12.99 0.11 -15.59
N SER A 175 -12.56 -0.48 -14.46
CA SER A 175 -12.47 0.22 -13.19
C SER A 175 -11.27 1.17 -13.17
N ALA A 176 -11.25 2.09 -12.21
CA ALA A 176 -10.10 2.95 -11.96
C ALA A 176 -8.81 2.14 -11.77
N ASP A 177 -8.83 1.06 -10.96
CA ASP A 177 -7.68 0.18 -10.75
C ASP A 177 -7.17 -0.44 -12.04
N LYS A 178 -8.09 -0.86 -12.92
CA LYS A 178 -7.69 -1.45 -14.21
C LYS A 178 -7.06 -0.40 -15.12
N LEU A 179 -7.63 0.80 -15.18
CA LEU A 179 -7.07 1.90 -15.97
C LEU A 179 -5.68 2.27 -15.47
N LEU A 180 -5.52 2.38 -14.16
CA LEU A 180 -4.25 2.62 -13.49
C LEU A 180 -3.23 1.52 -13.80
N GLN A 181 -3.59 0.25 -13.62
CA GLN A 181 -2.72 -0.88 -13.94
C GLN A 181 -2.33 -0.92 -15.42
N TYR A 182 -3.22 -0.53 -16.34
CA TYR A 182 -2.88 -0.43 -17.76
C TYR A 182 -1.85 0.67 -18.03
N ALA A 183 -2.05 1.85 -17.43
CA ALA A 183 -1.14 2.99 -17.60
C ALA A 183 0.25 2.64 -17.08
N LEU A 184 0.33 1.99 -15.92
CA LEU A 184 1.59 1.70 -15.28
C LEU A 184 2.47 0.65 -15.98
N LYS A 185 1.95 -0.17 -16.92
CA LYS A 185 2.75 -1.24 -17.60
C LYS A 185 4.03 -0.77 -18.29
N LYS A 186 4.19 0.54 -18.50
CA LYS A 186 5.36 1.14 -19.14
C LYS A 186 5.91 2.25 -18.25
N VAL A 187 6.60 1.92 -17.16
CA VAL A 187 7.26 2.94 -16.34
C VAL A 187 8.55 3.37 -17.04
N GLN A 188 8.59 4.58 -17.57
CA GLN A 188 9.81 5.22 -18.07
C GLN A 188 9.83 6.69 -17.65
N LYS A 189 11.00 7.15 -17.18
CA LYS A 189 11.37 8.55 -16.89
C LYS A 189 10.61 9.30 -15.78
N THR A 190 11.24 10.41 -15.39
CA THR A 190 10.92 11.33 -14.29
C THR A 190 9.96 12.42 -14.77
N GLU A 191 8.67 12.15 -14.67
CA GLU A 191 7.59 13.12 -14.91
C GLU A 191 6.64 13.17 -13.71
N THR A 192 5.74 14.14 -13.68
CA THR A 192 4.68 14.18 -12.67
C THR A 192 3.69 13.04 -12.90
N TRP A 193 3.03 12.59 -11.84
CA TRP A 193 2.07 11.49 -11.91
C TRP A 193 0.95 11.72 -12.94
N MET A 194 0.37 12.92 -12.94
CA MET A 194 -0.70 13.29 -13.87
C MET A 194 -0.24 13.32 -15.34
N GLU A 195 0.94 13.85 -15.61
CA GLU A 195 1.51 13.90 -16.97
C GLU A 195 1.76 12.48 -17.47
N TYR A 196 2.37 11.63 -16.64
CA TYR A 196 2.62 10.24 -16.95
C TYR A 196 1.33 9.49 -17.33
N LEU A 197 0.25 9.62 -16.56
CA LEU A 197 -1.02 8.93 -16.86
C LEU A 197 -1.61 9.35 -18.22
N LYS A 198 -1.44 10.61 -18.62
CA LYS A 198 -1.96 11.14 -19.89
C LYS A 198 -1.05 10.82 -21.07
N GLU A 199 0.24 11.08 -20.93
CA GLU A 199 1.21 11.04 -22.03
C GLU A 199 1.68 9.62 -22.30
N GLU A 200 2.09 8.89 -21.25
CA GLU A 200 2.62 7.53 -21.36
C GLU A 200 1.53 6.47 -21.16
N GLY A 201 0.62 6.71 -20.21
CA GLY A 201 -0.54 5.86 -19.97
C GLY A 201 -1.63 5.96 -21.06
N HIS A 202 -1.57 7.02 -21.88
CA HIS A 202 -2.55 7.35 -22.92
C HIS A 202 -4.00 7.36 -22.42
N LEU A 203 -4.22 7.71 -21.14
CA LEU A 203 -5.54 7.80 -20.54
C LEU A 203 -6.23 9.12 -20.88
N SER A 204 -7.55 9.07 -21.06
CA SER A 204 -8.35 10.28 -21.20
C SER A 204 -8.37 11.11 -19.92
N SER A 205 -8.66 12.40 -20.04
CA SER A 205 -8.76 13.27 -18.85
C SER A 205 -9.84 12.79 -17.87
N GLU A 206 -10.91 12.16 -18.36
CA GLU A 206 -11.96 11.58 -17.51
C GLU A 206 -11.53 10.27 -16.85
N ALA A 207 -10.66 9.49 -17.49
CA ALA A 207 -10.07 8.30 -16.88
C ALA A 207 -9.07 8.70 -15.77
N VAL A 208 -8.26 9.73 -16.00
CA VAL A 208 -7.35 10.28 -14.97
C VAL A 208 -8.15 10.84 -13.80
N ARG A 209 -9.23 11.58 -14.06
CA ARG A 209 -10.13 12.06 -13.00
C ARG A 209 -10.78 10.91 -12.24
N MET A 210 -11.20 9.84 -12.93
CA MET A 210 -11.75 8.65 -12.28
C MET A 210 -10.73 7.98 -11.36
N ILE A 211 -9.46 7.89 -11.77
CA ILE A 211 -8.37 7.38 -10.92
C ILE A 211 -8.21 8.26 -9.67
N GLY A 212 -8.15 9.58 -9.86
CA GLY A 212 -8.06 10.56 -8.79
C GLY A 212 -9.21 10.47 -7.77
N ASP A 213 -10.44 10.53 -8.27
CA ASP A 213 -11.67 10.53 -7.48
C ASP A 213 -11.84 9.21 -6.68
N LEU A 214 -11.52 8.05 -7.31
CA LEU A 214 -11.87 6.74 -6.76
C LEU A 214 -10.75 6.05 -6.00
N LEU A 215 -9.49 6.31 -6.35
CA LEU A 215 -8.31 5.73 -5.71
C LEU A 215 -7.63 6.71 -4.74
N TYR A 216 -8.24 7.89 -4.54
CA TYR A 216 -7.74 8.96 -3.67
C TYR A 216 -6.41 9.57 -4.14
N GLU A 217 -6.13 9.46 -5.44
CA GLU A 217 -4.87 9.88 -6.05
C GLU A 217 -4.83 11.36 -6.41
N ASP A 218 -5.96 12.07 -6.37
CA ASP A 218 -6.04 13.50 -6.72
C ASP A 218 -5.05 14.36 -5.92
N ILE A 219 -4.79 13.99 -4.67
CA ILE A 219 -3.87 14.71 -3.77
C ILE A 219 -2.40 14.52 -4.22
N LEU A 220 -2.10 13.43 -4.91
CA LEU A 220 -0.77 13.03 -5.36
C LEU A 220 -0.53 13.28 -6.86
N MET A 221 -1.53 13.76 -7.60
CA MET A 221 -1.42 14.03 -9.05
C MET A 221 -0.24 14.94 -9.45
N TYR A 222 0.25 15.77 -8.52
CA TYR A 222 1.34 16.71 -8.74
C TYR A 222 2.67 16.27 -8.11
N THR A 223 2.74 15.10 -7.48
CA THR A 223 4.01 14.53 -7.00
C THR A 223 4.77 13.85 -8.13
N GLU A 224 6.03 13.52 -7.88
CA GLU A 224 6.82 12.71 -8.80
C GLU A 224 6.23 11.30 -8.91
N LEU A 225 6.33 10.70 -10.11
CA LEU A 225 5.94 9.31 -10.36
C LEU A 225 6.59 8.31 -9.38
N SER A 226 7.82 8.57 -8.94
CA SER A 226 8.55 7.74 -7.97
C SER A 226 7.83 7.64 -6.62
N GLU A 227 7.41 8.77 -6.05
CA GLU A 227 6.65 8.84 -4.79
C GLU A 227 5.36 8.01 -4.92
N MET A 228 4.68 8.14 -6.06
CA MET A 228 3.45 7.40 -6.32
C MET A 228 3.68 5.89 -6.41
N ILE A 229 4.75 5.45 -7.07
CA ILE A 229 5.06 4.03 -7.18
C ILE A 229 5.35 3.44 -5.78
N TYR A 230 6.06 4.17 -4.91
CA TYR A 230 6.28 3.75 -3.52
C TYR A 230 4.97 3.64 -2.75
N ASP A 231 4.12 4.67 -2.80
CA ASP A 231 2.82 4.67 -2.11
C ASP A 231 1.93 3.51 -2.61
N GLN A 232 1.84 3.30 -3.93
CA GLN A 232 1.10 2.17 -4.50
C GLN A 232 1.64 0.83 -4.00
N THR A 233 2.96 0.64 -3.89
CA THR A 233 3.53 -0.63 -3.39
C THR A 233 3.22 -0.95 -1.93
N ASP A 234 2.91 0.07 -1.12
CA ASP A 234 2.60 -0.12 0.30
C ASP A 234 1.09 -0.15 0.55
N VAL A 235 0.29 0.43 -0.35
CA VAL A 235 -1.18 0.41 -0.29
C VAL A 235 -1.78 -0.82 -0.97
N SER A 236 -1.17 -1.31 -2.06
CA SER A 236 -1.66 -2.46 -2.84
C SER A 236 -1.26 -3.80 -2.23
N ASP A 237 -1.71 -4.07 -1.01
CA ASP A 237 -1.70 -5.44 -0.52
C ASP A 237 -2.90 -6.19 -1.09
N SER A 238 -2.64 -7.25 -1.85
CA SER A 238 -3.69 -8.14 -2.35
C SER A 238 -4.22 -8.97 -1.19
N VAL A 239 -5.03 -8.38 -0.33
CA VAL A 239 -5.75 -9.12 0.70
C VAL A 239 -6.89 -9.87 0.01
N LYS A 240 -6.65 -11.15 -0.29
CA LYS A 240 -7.69 -12.16 -0.45
C LYS A 240 -8.04 -12.75 0.90
#